data_AF-A0A0W8CKH9-F1
#
_entry.id   AF-A0A0W8CKH9-F1
#
_cell.length_a   1.000
_cell.length_b   1.000
_cell.length_c   1.000
_cell.angle_alpha   90.00
_cell.angle_beta   90.00
_cell.angle_gamma   90.00
#
_symmetry.space_group_name_H-M   'P 1'
#
loop_
_entity.id
_entity.type
_entity.pdbx_description
1 polymer ?
#
loop_
_entity_poly.entity_id
_entity_poly.type
_entity_poly.pdbx_seq_one_letter_code
_entity_poly.pdbx_strand_id
1 'polypeptide(L)'
;MNLPAILLVAASMAAHSTAEFTVTSGTTEATTSSTEHVSFVKQWTLNSATNGDNIDSIDLDLAGRVYVSYVSGLPSGVLGYVNVSGDSQTVVDAVTVSNDDTNDNDDNDNDDTNDTDGELNVRIGNSTSTTLSGYLLTEIFLASSGIVTDVKSQRSAQVVVEDGVLVSSSTTAELQVEASGSSAVYVSAASTAVSVRQLQLDAAGTASLQFNVESVAASEEVQIDAQGSAGVALLASPRLAALAAAAIGVATAILL
;
A
#
# COMPACT_ATOMS: atom_id res chain seq x y z
N MET A 1 -2.23 51.24 -31.90
CA MET A 1 -2.88 50.08 -31.23
C MET A 1 -1.79 49.37 -30.45
N ASN A 2 -1.73 49.63 -29.14
CA ASN A 2 -0.74 49.06 -28.22
C ASN A 2 -1.29 47.77 -27.63
N LEU A 3 -0.55 46.67 -27.75
CA LEU A 3 -0.77 45.44 -26.99
C LEU A 3 0.08 45.52 -25.70
N PRO A 4 -0.45 45.23 -24.52
CA PRO A 4 0.36 45.15 -23.31
C PRO A 4 1.08 43.80 -23.26
N ALA A 5 2.40 43.85 -23.06
CA ALA A 5 3.22 42.68 -22.77
C ALA A 5 2.94 42.21 -21.34
N ILE A 6 2.45 40.97 -21.18
CA ILE A 6 2.33 40.31 -19.89
C ILE A 6 3.70 39.72 -19.55
N LEU A 7 4.31 40.25 -18.49
CA LEU A 7 5.58 39.79 -17.95
C LEU A 7 5.32 38.51 -17.11
N LEU A 8 5.68 37.35 -17.65
CA LEU A 8 5.66 36.08 -16.93
C LEU A 8 6.90 36.03 -16.03
N VAL A 9 6.72 36.24 -14.73
CA VAL A 9 7.78 36.02 -13.74
C VAL A 9 7.91 34.51 -13.57
N ALA A 10 8.95 33.93 -14.17
CA ALA A 10 9.38 32.58 -13.84
C ALA A 10 9.97 32.59 -12.43
N ALA A 11 9.25 32.00 -11.47
CA ALA A 11 9.84 31.60 -10.21
C ALA A 11 10.77 30.43 -10.50
N SER A 12 12.08 30.66 -10.39
CA SER A 12 13.10 29.62 -10.42
C SER A 12 12.96 28.78 -9.14
N MET A 13 12.37 27.60 -9.23
CA MET A 13 12.52 26.57 -8.21
C MET A 13 13.89 25.92 -8.44
N ALA A 14 14.82 26.11 -7.50
CA ALA A 14 16.10 25.44 -7.50
C ALA A 14 15.89 23.96 -7.13
N ALA A 15 16.71 23.10 -7.74
CA ALA A 15 16.68 21.64 -7.76
C ALA A 15 16.32 20.96 -6.44
N HIS A 16 15.34 20.07 -6.50
CA HIS A 16 15.13 18.97 -5.54
C HIS A 16 15.13 17.67 -6.35
N SER A 17 15.72 16.62 -5.76
CA SER A 17 15.68 15.25 -6.27
C SER A 17 14.27 14.91 -6.71
N THR A 18 14.13 14.30 -7.89
CA THR A 18 12.83 13.98 -8.48
C THR A 18 12.27 12.74 -7.80
N ALA A 19 11.14 12.88 -7.10
CA ALA A 19 10.31 11.75 -6.72
C ALA A 19 10.16 10.79 -7.92
N GLU A 20 10.39 9.50 -7.68
CA GLU A 20 10.45 8.48 -8.75
C GLU A 20 9.18 8.48 -9.61
N PHE A 21 8.05 8.78 -9.00
CA PHE A 21 6.81 9.02 -9.71
C PHE A 21 6.16 10.33 -9.24
N THR A 22 5.04 10.67 -9.84
CA THR A 22 4.28 11.86 -9.50
C THR A 22 2.83 11.50 -9.23
N VAL A 23 2.27 12.11 -8.18
CA VAL A 23 0.87 11.93 -7.81
C VAL A 23 0.07 13.13 -8.32
N THR A 24 -0.82 12.89 -9.29
CA THR A 24 -1.75 13.91 -9.80
C THR A 24 -3.12 13.73 -9.16
N SER A 25 -3.51 14.66 -8.27
CA SER A 25 -4.83 14.68 -7.65
C SER A 25 -5.91 15.20 -8.59
N GLY A 26 -7.02 14.47 -8.70
CA GLY A 26 -8.28 14.98 -9.26
C GLY A 26 -9.06 15.82 -8.25
N THR A 27 -10.22 16.30 -8.68
CA THR A 27 -11.22 16.97 -7.83
C THR A 27 -12.19 15.97 -7.23
N THR A 28 -12.73 16.27 -6.04
CA THR A 28 -13.84 15.50 -5.47
C THR A 28 -15.13 15.85 -6.20
N GLU A 29 -15.84 14.84 -6.66
CA GLU A 29 -17.07 14.98 -7.44
C GLU A 29 -18.22 14.26 -6.74
N ALA A 30 -19.40 14.88 -6.73
CA ALA A 30 -20.63 14.21 -6.36
C ALA A 30 -21.05 13.25 -7.47
N THR A 31 -21.53 12.07 -7.11
CA THR A 31 -21.96 11.04 -8.08
C THR A 31 -23.39 10.56 -7.79
N THR A 32 -24.04 9.99 -8.80
CA THR A 32 -25.37 9.37 -8.71
C THR A 32 -25.24 7.85 -8.78
N SER A 33 -24.40 7.28 -7.90
CA SER A 33 -24.20 5.84 -7.82
C SER A 33 -25.41 5.13 -7.23
N SER A 34 -25.71 3.93 -7.73
CA SER A 34 -26.65 3.00 -7.09
C SER A 34 -25.98 2.16 -5.99
N THR A 35 -24.65 2.21 -5.89
CA THR A 35 -23.89 1.54 -4.84
C THR A 35 -24.06 2.30 -3.53
N GLU A 36 -24.38 1.56 -2.46
CA GLU A 36 -24.56 2.14 -1.14
C GLU A 36 -23.28 2.90 -0.70
N HIS A 37 -23.47 4.06 -0.09
CA HIS A 37 -22.40 4.91 0.44
C HIS A 37 -21.41 5.50 -0.58
N VAL A 38 -21.69 5.42 -1.89
CA VAL A 38 -20.87 6.04 -2.94
C VAL A 38 -21.55 7.33 -3.42
N SER A 39 -21.48 8.38 -2.61
CA SER A 39 -22.07 9.70 -2.91
C SER A 39 -21.05 10.67 -3.51
N PHE A 40 -19.78 10.54 -3.12
CA PHE A 40 -18.66 11.34 -3.58
C PHE A 40 -17.50 10.45 -3.98
N VAL A 41 -16.74 10.88 -4.98
CA VAL A 41 -15.56 10.17 -5.48
C VAL A 41 -14.42 11.14 -5.74
N LYS A 42 -13.19 10.65 -5.58
CA LYS A 42 -11.96 11.33 -5.98
C LYS A 42 -10.96 10.30 -6.47
N GLN A 43 -10.21 10.65 -7.52
CA GLN A 43 -9.16 9.81 -8.08
C GLN A 43 -7.83 10.56 -8.09
N TRP A 44 -6.76 9.84 -7.78
CA TRP A 44 -5.38 10.24 -8.02
C TRP A 44 -4.80 9.36 -9.13
N THR A 45 -3.99 9.96 -9.99
CA THR A 45 -3.20 9.24 -11.01
C THR A 45 -1.73 9.22 -10.60
N LEU A 46 -1.14 8.04 -10.57
CA LEU A 46 0.27 7.81 -10.27
C LEU A 46 1.01 7.72 -11.60
N ASN A 47 1.87 8.69 -11.91
CA ASN A 47 2.57 8.76 -13.20
C ASN A 47 4.07 8.58 -13.01
N SER A 48 4.67 7.75 -13.85
CA SER A 48 6.14 7.63 -13.95
C SER A 48 6.78 9.00 -14.21
N ALA A 49 7.83 9.33 -13.49
CA ALA A 49 8.67 10.48 -13.79
C ALA A 49 9.68 10.16 -14.91
N THR A 50 10.17 8.92 -14.97
CA THR A 50 11.14 8.41 -15.94
C THR A 50 10.74 7.02 -16.46
N ASN A 51 11.62 6.37 -17.23
CA ASN A 51 11.37 4.99 -17.66
C ASN A 51 12.02 4.04 -16.65
N GLY A 52 11.21 3.27 -15.94
CA GLY A 52 11.70 2.25 -15.01
C GLY A 52 11.12 2.39 -13.60
N ASP A 53 10.53 3.55 -13.28
CA ASP A 53 9.90 3.78 -11.97
C ASP A 53 8.78 2.77 -11.73
N ASN A 54 8.68 2.32 -10.50
CA ASN A 54 7.70 1.34 -10.05
C ASN A 54 7.09 1.80 -8.71
N ILE A 55 6.07 1.06 -8.27
CA ILE A 55 5.55 1.17 -6.92
C ILE A 55 5.74 -0.21 -6.29
N ASP A 56 6.73 -0.32 -5.42
CA ASP A 56 7.12 -1.57 -4.77
C ASP A 56 6.87 -1.55 -3.25
N SER A 57 6.56 -0.39 -2.67
CA SER A 57 6.09 -0.25 -1.28
C SER A 57 4.76 0.49 -1.20
N ILE A 58 3.91 0.12 -0.24
CA ILE A 58 2.60 0.73 0.02
C ILE A 58 2.39 0.93 1.52
N ASP A 59 2.36 2.20 1.95
CA ASP A 59 2.00 2.60 3.31
C ASP A 59 0.57 3.16 3.39
N LEU A 60 -0.25 2.50 4.20
CA LEU A 60 -1.67 2.81 4.38
C LEU A 60 -1.96 3.26 5.82
N ASP A 61 -2.28 4.55 5.99
CA ASP A 61 -2.82 5.12 7.24
C ASP A 61 -4.31 5.47 7.09
N LEU A 62 -5.12 4.43 6.91
CA LEU A 62 -6.52 4.53 6.52
C LEU A 62 -7.49 3.94 7.55
N ALA A 63 -8.76 4.23 7.34
CA ALA A 63 -9.91 3.58 7.97
C ALA A 63 -10.88 3.13 6.86
N GLY A 64 -11.80 2.23 7.17
CA GLY A 64 -12.75 1.72 6.16
C GLY A 64 -12.17 0.54 5.38
N ARG A 65 -12.62 0.34 4.13
CA ARG A 65 -12.18 -0.77 3.28
C ARG A 65 -11.17 -0.31 2.26
N VAL A 66 -10.14 -1.12 2.03
CA VAL A 66 -9.10 -0.88 1.03
C VAL A 66 -8.93 -2.14 0.17
N TYR A 67 -8.91 -1.98 -1.14
CA TYR A 67 -8.50 -3.02 -2.07
C TYR A 67 -7.25 -2.58 -2.80
N VAL A 68 -6.28 -3.46 -2.90
CA VAL A 68 -5.06 -3.27 -3.70
C VAL A 68 -5.05 -4.35 -4.77
N SER A 69 -5.04 -3.92 -6.02
CA SER A 69 -5.25 -4.79 -7.18
C SER A 69 -4.24 -4.49 -8.27
N TYR A 70 -3.76 -5.53 -8.95
CA TYR A 70 -3.08 -5.37 -10.23
C TYR A 70 -4.10 -5.22 -11.37
N VAL A 71 -3.86 -4.28 -12.28
CA VAL A 71 -4.67 -4.09 -13.49
C VAL A 71 -3.78 -3.95 -14.72
N SER A 72 -4.03 -4.81 -15.70
CA SER A 72 -3.36 -4.73 -17.00
C SER A 72 -3.96 -3.64 -17.90
N GLY A 73 -3.16 -3.08 -18.79
CA GLY A 73 -3.64 -2.19 -19.85
C GLY A 73 -3.89 -0.74 -19.44
N LEU A 74 -3.26 -0.27 -18.35
CA LEU A 74 -3.24 1.16 -18.03
C LEU A 74 -2.49 1.97 -19.11
N PRO A 75 -2.79 3.27 -19.27
CA PRO A 75 -2.10 4.12 -20.22
C PRO A 75 -0.57 4.14 -20.01
N SER A 76 0.19 4.28 -21.09
CA SER A 76 1.66 4.41 -21.00
C SER A 76 2.05 5.57 -20.09
N GLY A 77 2.98 5.32 -19.16
CA GLY A 77 3.45 6.30 -18.17
C GLY A 77 2.58 6.40 -16.92
N VAL A 78 1.48 5.65 -16.83
CA VAL A 78 0.67 5.53 -15.60
C VAL A 78 1.10 4.27 -14.84
N LEU A 79 1.55 4.46 -13.60
CA LEU A 79 1.90 3.38 -12.66
C LEU A 79 0.70 2.86 -11.89
N GLY A 80 -0.37 3.65 -11.80
CA GLY A 80 -1.59 3.24 -11.14
C GLY A 80 -2.60 4.36 -10.88
N TYR A 81 -3.68 3.98 -10.21
CA TYR A 81 -4.71 4.89 -9.72
C TYR A 81 -5.00 4.61 -8.25
N VAL A 82 -5.30 5.67 -7.50
CA VAL A 82 -5.96 5.55 -6.20
C VAL A 82 -7.33 6.16 -6.35
N ASN A 83 -8.38 5.36 -6.17
CA ASN A 83 -9.76 5.79 -6.21
C ASN A 83 -10.32 5.76 -4.79
N VAL A 84 -10.96 6.84 -4.39
CA VAL A 84 -11.64 6.93 -3.10
C VAL A 84 -13.10 7.26 -3.33
N SER A 85 -13.97 6.57 -2.63
CA SER A 85 -15.39 6.86 -2.56
C SER A 85 -15.89 6.94 -1.13
N GLY A 86 -16.92 7.75 -0.91
CA GLY A 86 -17.54 7.89 0.39
C GLY A 86 -18.91 8.55 0.37
N ASP A 87 -19.56 8.56 1.53
CA ASP A 87 -20.91 9.07 1.72
C ASP A 87 -20.97 10.61 1.81
N SER A 88 -19.85 11.25 2.11
CA SER A 88 -19.71 12.70 2.21
C SER A 88 -18.42 13.19 1.57
N GLN A 89 -18.46 14.42 1.04
CA GLN A 89 -17.29 15.09 0.50
C GLN A 89 -16.16 15.20 1.55
N THR A 90 -16.50 15.47 2.81
CA THR A 90 -15.51 15.58 3.90
C THR A 90 -14.74 14.27 4.12
N VAL A 91 -15.40 13.11 4.00
CA VAL A 91 -14.75 11.80 4.14
C VAL A 91 -13.77 11.56 2.99
N VAL A 92 -14.14 11.91 1.75
CA VAL A 92 -13.28 11.77 0.56
C VAL A 92 -12.12 12.77 0.59
N ASP A 93 -12.38 14.02 0.96
CA ASP A 93 -11.37 15.10 1.02
C ASP A 93 -10.36 14.90 2.14
N ALA A 94 -10.66 14.05 3.14
CA ALA A 94 -9.74 13.73 4.21
C ALA A 94 -8.58 12.80 3.77
N VAL A 95 -8.73 12.10 2.64
CA VAL A 95 -7.68 11.24 2.10
C VAL A 95 -6.65 12.05 1.33
N THR A 96 -5.38 11.78 1.61
CA THR A 96 -4.21 12.31 0.92
C THR A 96 -3.42 11.15 0.31
N VAL A 97 -2.94 11.35 -0.91
CA VAL A 97 -2.04 10.42 -1.60
C VAL A 97 -0.76 11.18 -1.89
N SER A 98 0.36 10.60 -1.51
CA SER A 98 1.71 11.09 -1.79
C SER A 98 2.61 9.92 -2.14
N ASN A 99 3.82 10.22 -2.57
CA ASN A 99 4.92 9.28 -2.54
C ASN A 99 5.96 9.78 -1.55
N ASP A 100 6.75 8.88 -1.01
CA ASP A 100 7.91 9.30 -0.23
C ASP A 100 9.09 9.58 -1.15
N ASP A 101 9.69 10.74 -0.89
CA ASP A 101 11.02 11.14 -1.31
C ASP A 101 11.42 12.20 -0.27
N THR A 102 12.19 11.78 0.75
CA THR A 102 13.07 12.61 1.59
C THR A 102 12.58 13.21 2.92
N ASN A 103 11.64 12.63 3.68
CA ASN A 103 11.34 13.19 5.02
C ASN A 103 11.39 12.24 6.22
N ASP A 104 12.05 11.09 6.08
CA ASP A 104 12.64 10.45 7.24
C ASP A 104 13.88 11.23 7.68
N ASN A 105 13.60 12.16 8.58
CA ASN A 105 14.59 12.71 9.50
C ASN A 105 14.78 11.77 10.72
N ASP A 106 14.27 10.54 10.64
CA ASP A 106 14.49 9.49 11.62
C ASP A 106 15.87 8.87 11.37
N ASP A 107 16.88 9.71 11.58
CA ASP A 107 18.33 9.45 11.51
C ASP A 107 18.78 8.51 12.66
N ASN A 108 17.95 7.53 13.03
CA ASN A 108 18.20 6.64 14.15
C ASN A 108 17.61 5.23 14.04
N ASP A 109 16.82 4.89 13.01
CA ASP A 109 16.49 3.49 12.72
C ASP A 109 17.45 2.98 11.65
N ASN A 110 18.41 2.19 12.10
CA ASN A 110 19.36 1.47 11.27
C ASN A 110 18.72 0.21 10.66
N ASP A 111 17.41 0.26 10.38
CA ASP A 111 16.57 -0.84 9.92
C ASP A 111 15.94 -0.60 8.52
N ASP A 112 15.99 0.65 8.03
CA ASP A 112 15.34 1.07 6.76
C ASP A 112 16.17 0.70 5.52
N THR A 113 16.58 -0.56 5.41
CA THR A 113 17.32 -1.04 4.22
C THR A 113 16.43 -1.35 3.01
N ASN A 114 15.12 -1.24 3.16
CA ASN A 114 14.13 -1.44 2.08
C ASN A 114 13.29 -0.19 1.72
N ASP A 115 13.52 0.98 2.35
CA ASP A 115 12.88 2.24 1.96
C ASP A 115 13.59 2.89 0.75
N THR A 116 13.89 2.04 -0.23
CA THR A 116 14.40 2.45 -1.52
C THR A 116 13.22 2.70 -2.44
N ASP A 117 13.10 3.97 -2.86
CA ASP A 117 12.67 4.35 -4.21
C ASP A 117 11.37 3.69 -4.77
N GLY A 118 10.19 4.08 -4.27
CA GLY A 118 8.93 3.57 -4.84
C GLY A 118 7.69 3.59 -3.93
N GLU A 119 7.78 4.13 -2.71
CA GLU A 119 6.69 4.05 -1.74
C GLU A 119 5.46 4.91 -2.11
N LEU A 120 4.29 4.25 -2.15
CA LEU A 120 2.99 4.88 -2.23
C LEU A 120 2.39 5.09 -0.83
N ASN A 121 2.20 6.35 -0.47
CA ASN A 121 1.58 6.75 0.77
C ASN A 121 0.10 7.11 0.57
N VAL A 122 -0.81 6.37 1.19
CA VAL A 122 -2.25 6.67 1.20
C VAL A 122 -2.73 6.82 2.63
N ARG A 123 -3.05 8.05 3.03
CA ARG A 123 -3.28 8.40 4.43
C ARG A 123 -4.57 9.21 4.55
N ILE A 124 -5.38 8.97 5.57
CA ILE A 124 -6.34 9.98 6.02
C ILE A 124 -5.51 10.99 6.80
N GLY A 125 -5.39 12.20 6.26
CA GLY A 125 -4.56 13.27 6.83
C GLY A 125 -5.00 13.64 8.24
N ASN A 126 -4.15 14.39 8.97
CA ASN A 126 -4.44 14.96 10.29
C ASN A 126 -5.52 16.06 10.15
N SER A 127 -6.72 15.64 9.79
CA SER A 127 -7.92 16.42 9.88
C SER A 127 -8.06 16.72 11.36
N THR A 128 -7.89 17.97 11.75
CA THR A 128 -8.12 18.48 13.12
C THR A 128 -9.52 18.15 13.68
N SER A 129 -10.38 17.52 12.88
CA SER A 129 -11.59 16.82 13.29
C SER A 129 -11.25 15.39 13.71
N THR A 130 -11.14 15.16 15.02
CA THR A 130 -11.09 13.84 15.67
C THR A 130 -12.38 13.01 15.50
N THR A 131 -13.20 13.35 14.51
CA THR A 131 -14.54 12.80 14.27
C THR A 131 -14.82 12.60 12.79
N LEU A 132 -13.83 12.10 12.02
CA LEU A 132 -14.15 11.60 10.68
C LEU A 132 -15.05 10.36 10.84
N SER A 133 -16.31 10.51 10.47
CA SER A 133 -17.34 9.48 10.56
C SER A 133 -18.09 9.41 9.25
N GLY A 134 -18.32 8.20 8.79
CA GLY A 134 -18.92 7.91 7.50
C GLY A 134 -18.30 6.67 6.91
N TYR A 135 -18.61 6.42 5.64
CA TYR A 135 -18.12 5.28 4.89
C TYR A 135 -17.02 5.72 3.94
N LEU A 136 -15.92 4.99 3.96
CA LEU A 136 -14.78 5.18 3.07
C LEU A 136 -14.42 3.84 2.42
N LEU A 137 -14.32 3.86 1.10
CA LEU A 137 -13.76 2.78 0.29
C LEU A 137 -12.60 3.37 -0.53
N THR A 138 -11.44 2.75 -0.42
CA THR A 138 -10.25 3.06 -1.21
C THR A 138 -9.93 1.86 -2.11
N GLU A 139 -9.68 2.12 -3.38
CA GLU A 139 -9.28 1.12 -4.38
C GLU A 139 -7.96 1.59 -5.01
N ILE A 140 -6.91 0.79 -4.88
CA ILE A 140 -5.58 1.05 -5.43
C ILE A 140 -5.38 0.08 -6.59
N PHE A 141 -5.18 0.62 -7.79
CA PHE A 141 -4.94 -0.15 -9.01
C PHE A 141 -3.51 0.08 -9.48
N LEU A 142 -2.69 -0.98 -9.52
CA LEU A 142 -1.29 -0.92 -9.93
C LEU A 142 -1.11 -1.45 -11.36
N ALA A 143 -0.26 -0.79 -12.14
CA ALA A 143 0.02 -1.14 -13.53
C ALA A 143 0.99 -2.32 -13.69
N SER A 144 1.83 -2.55 -12.68
CA SER A 144 2.85 -3.59 -12.65
C SER A 144 2.42 -4.72 -11.74
N SER A 145 2.60 -5.96 -12.20
CA SER A 145 2.25 -7.15 -11.43
C SER A 145 3.48 -7.72 -10.74
N GLY A 146 3.30 -8.14 -9.49
CA GLY A 146 4.27 -8.97 -8.78
C GLY A 146 5.56 -8.25 -8.42
N ILE A 147 5.46 -6.95 -8.15
CA ILE A 147 6.61 -6.09 -7.83
C ILE A 147 6.59 -5.57 -6.40
N VAL A 148 5.43 -5.56 -5.72
CA VAL A 148 5.32 -4.99 -4.37
C VAL A 148 6.00 -5.89 -3.36
N THR A 149 7.03 -5.37 -2.69
CA THR A 149 7.82 -6.03 -1.66
C THR A 149 7.37 -5.64 -0.26
N ASP A 150 6.78 -4.47 -0.06
CA ASP A 150 6.27 -4.03 1.23
C ASP A 150 4.82 -3.56 1.17
N VAL A 151 4.03 -3.98 2.17
CA VAL A 151 2.69 -3.45 2.42
C VAL A 151 2.51 -3.23 3.91
N LYS A 152 2.36 -1.98 4.29
CA LYS A 152 2.09 -1.55 5.66
C LYS A 152 0.68 -1.01 5.78
N SER A 153 -0.06 -1.49 6.78
CA SER A 153 -1.34 -0.90 7.15
C SER A 153 -1.40 -0.56 8.63
N GLN A 154 -1.48 0.73 8.90
CA GLN A 154 -1.69 1.30 10.22
C GLN A 154 -3.13 1.82 10.40
N ARG A 155 -3.49 2.16 11.64
CA ARG A 155 -4.82 2.65 12.07
C ARG A 155 -5.91 1.57 12.11
N SER A 156 -6.86 1.52 11.17
CA SER A 156 -8.09 0.71 11.33
C SER A 156 -8.72 0.26 10.00
N ALA A 157 -7.95 0.27 8.92
CA ALA A 157 -8.41 -0.21 7.61
C ALA A 157 -8.59 -1.73 7.59
N GLN A 158 -9.57 -2.18 6.80
CA GLN A 158 -9.68 -3.57 6.34
C GLN A 158 -9.13 -3.61 4.92
N VAL A 159 -7.92 -4.14 4.76
CA VAL A 159 -7.15 -4.17 3.52
C VAL A 159 -7.22 -5.55 2.91
N VAL A 160 -7.55 -5.62 1.62
CA VAL A 160 -7.42 -6.82 0.79
C VAL A 160 -6.35 -6.55 -0.25
N VAL A 161 -5.27 -7.31 -0.20
CA VAL A 161 -4.22 -7.32 -1.22
C VAL A 161 -4.52 -8.48 -2.16
N GLU A 162 -4.90 -8.19 -3.40
CA GLU A 162 -5.31 -9.19 -4.37
C GLU A 162 -4.12 -9.88 -5.05
N ASP A 163 -4.42 -10.97 -5.75
CA ASP A 163 -3.43 -11.71 -6.52
C ASP A 163 -2.73 -10.83 -7.57
N GLY A 164 -1.45 -11.11 -7.80
CA GLY A 164 -0.62 -10.37 -8.74
C GLY A 164 -0.12 -9.01 -8.26
N VAL A 165 -0.40 -8.58 -7.03
CA VAL A 165 0.19 -7.37 -6.42
C VAL A 165 1.59 -7.64 -5.89
N LEU A 166 1.70 -8.52 -4.90
CA LEU A 166 2.95 -8.81 -4.18
C LEU A 166 3.94 -9.58 -5.04
N VAL A 167 5.24 -9.33 -4.81
CA VAL A 167 6.30 -10.16 -5.35
C VAL A 167 6.11 -11.62 -4.94
N SER A 168 6.20 -12.51 -5.92
CA SER A 168 5.96 -13.95 -5.70
C SER A 168 7.16 -14.82 -6.08
N SER A 169 8.12 -14.31 -6.85
CA SER A 169 9.28 -15.08 -7.27
C SER A 169 10.51 -14.18 -7.46
N SER A 170 11.37 -14.12 -6.44
CA SER A 170 12.64 -13.41 -6.52
C SER A 170 13.65 -14.00 -5.54
N THR A 171 14.87 -14.27 -6.02
CA THR A 171 15.96 -14.79 -5.16
C THR A 171 16.60 -13.71 -4.29
N THR A 172 16.19 -12.46 -4.47
CA THR A 172 16.75 -11.30 -3.76
C THR A 172 15.69 -10.43 -3.11
N ALA A 173 14.40 -10.75 -3.24
CA ALA A 173 13.36 -9.95 -2.61
C ALA A 173 13.15 -10.37 -1.16
N GLU A 174 12.91 -9.37 -0.34
CA GLU A 174 12.28 -9.49 0.95
C GLU A 174 10.83 -9.07 0.79
N LEU A 175 9.91 -9.93 1.22
CA LEU A 175 8.49 -9.63 1.20
C LEU A 175 8.03 -9.37 2.62
N GLN A 176 7.58 -8.15 2.88
CA GLN A 176 7.10 -7.69 4.17
C GLN A 176 5.62 -7.30 4.06
N VAL A 177 4.85 -7.75 5.05
CA VAL A 177 3.45 -7.34 5.20
C VAL A 177 3.22 -7.04 6.68
N GLU A 178 2.81 -5.81 6.95
CA GLU A 178 2.61 -5.31 8.31
C GLU A 178 1.19 -4.84 8.57
N ALA A 179 0.65 -5.19 9.73
CA ALA A 179 -0.63 -4.69 10.23
C ALA A 179 -0.49 -4.14 11.66
N SER A 180 -0.80 -2.87 11.89
CA SER A 180 -0.70 -2.26 13.22
C SER A 180 -1.95 -1.48 13.63
N GLY A 181 -2.03 -1.12 14.92
CA GLY A 181 -3.21 -0.48 15.52
C GLY A 181 -4.38 -1.46 15.64
N SER A 182 -5.38 -1.30 14.77
CA SER A 182 -6.57 -2.14 14.68
C SER A 182 -6.91 -2.52 13.23
N SER A 183 -5.94 -2.40 12.32
CA SER A 183 -6.11 -2.78 10.92
C SER A 183 -6.28 -4.30 10.77
N ALA A 184 -6.87 -4.71 9.64
CA ALA A 184 -6.94 -6.09 9.23
C ALA A 184 -6.42 -6.21 7.80
N VAL A 185 -5.36 -6.98 7.57
CA VAL A 185 -4.76 -7.19 6.24
C VAL A 185 -5.03 -8.62 5.80
N TYR A 186 -5.61 -8.78 4.61
CA TYR A 186 -5.85 -10.06 3.96
C TYR A 186 -5.15 -10.12 2.60
N VAL A 187 -4.12 -10.95 2.47
CA VAL A 187 -3.50 -11.26 1.19
C VAL A 187 -4.28 -12.41 0.56
N SER A 188 -4.90 -12.15 -0.59
CA SER A 188 -5.82 -13.04 -1.30
C SER A 188 -5.19 -13.58 -2.58
N ALA A 189 -4.20 -14.45 -2.46
CA ALA A 189 -3.43 -15.00 -3.59
C ALA A 189 -3.34 -16.54 -3.54
N ALA A 190 -4.46 -17.20 -3.22
CA ALA A 190 -4.52 -18.65 -2.96
C ALA A 190 -4.00 -19.58 -4.09
N SER A 191 -3.87 -19.05 -5.32
CA SER A 191 -3.33 -19.74 -6.50
C SER A 191 -1.88 -19.41 -6.80
N THR A 192 -1.20 -18.62 -5.97
CA THR A 192 0.13 -18.10 -6.23
C THR A 192 1.14 -18.69 -5.26
N ALA A 193 2.19 -19.30 -5.81
CA ALA A 193 3.33 -19.75 -5.03
C ALA A 193 4.29 -18.58 -4.77
N VAL A 194 4.66 -18.38 -3.50
CA VAL A 194 5.63 -17.36 -3.07
C VAL A 194 6.99 -18.01 -2.85
N SER A 195 8.00 -17.55 -3.57
CA SER A 195 9.40 -17.98 -3.51
C SER A 195 10.30 -16.74 -3.42
N VAL A 196 10.74 -16.38 -2.21
CA VAL A 196 11.48 -15.13 -1.92
C VAL A 196 12.79 -15.41 -1.19
N ARG A 197 13.63 -14.39 -1.01
CA ARG A 197 14.82 -14.51 -0.13
C ARG A 197 14.36 -14.59 1.33
N GLN A 198 13.54 -13.62 1.73
CA GLN A 198 13.03 -13.45 3.08
C GLN A 198 11.53 -13.13 3.05
N LEU A 199 10.80 -13.63 4.04
CA LEU A 199 9.38 -13.33 4.25
C LEU A 199 9.19 -12.84 5.69
N GLN A 200 8.60 -11.67 5.85
CA GLN A 200 8.27 -11.08 7.15
C GLN A 200 6.78 -10.76 7.22
N LEU A 201 6.11 -11.24 8.26
CA LEU A 201 4.68 -11.04 8.49
C LEU A 201 4.46 -10.55 9.92
N ASP A 202 4.17 -9.26 10.06
CA ASP A 202 4.10 -8.63 11.37
C ASP A 202 2.71 -8.08 11.67
N ALA A 203 2.25 -8.32 12.88
CA ALA A 203 1.03 -7.72 13.39
C ALA A 203 1.23 -7.17 14.82
N ALA A 204 0.77 -5.96 15.08
CA ALA A 204 0.90 -5.30 16.38
C ALA A 204 -0.41 -4.67 16.88
N GLY A 205 -0.51 -4.46 18.19
CA GLY A 205 -1.68 -3.85 18.83
C GLY A 205 -2.86 -4.83 18.91
N THR A 206 -3.91 -4.57 18.12
CA THR A 206 -5.09 -5.44 17.97
C THR A 206 -5.31 -5.86 16.52
N ALA A 207 -4.31 -5.63 15.66
CA ALA A 207 -4.39 -5.89 14.24
C ALA A 207 -4.50 -7.39 13.92
N SER A 208 -4.97 -7.70 12.73
CA SER A 208 -4.99 -9.08 12.21
C SER A 208 -4.37 -9.15 10.82
N LEU A 209 -3.55 -10.15 10.58
CA LEU A 209 -2.93 -10.41 9.29
C LEU A 209 -3.27 -11.85 8.87
N GLN A 210 -3.83 -12.02 7.68
CA GLN A 210 -4.00 -13.32 7.05
C GLN A 210 -3.32 -13.34 5.68
N PHE A 211 -2.32 -14.21 5.55
CA PHE A 211 -1.53 -14.40 4.34
C PHE A 211 -1.95 -15.70 3.65
N ASN A 212 -2.76 -15.64 2.60
CA ASN A 212 -3.32 -16.81 1.93
C ASN A 212 -2.74 -17.00 0.52
N VAL A 213 -1.93 -18.04 0.35
CA VAL A 213 -1.14 -18.33 -0.86
C VAL A 213 -1.14 -19.83 -1.20
N GLU A 214 -0.70 -20.22 -2.40
CA GLU A 214 -0.59 -21.64 -2.78
C GLU A 214 0.47 -22.35 -1.92
N SER A 215 1.66 -21.75 -1.81
CA SER A 215 2.81 -22.27 -1.04
C SER A 215 3.81 -21.16 -0.73
N VAL A 216 4.63 -21.34 0.31
CA VAL A 216 5.73 -20.42 0.65
C VAL A 216 7.06 -21.17 0.64
N ALA A 217 8.07 -20.55 0.03
CA ALA A 217 9.47 -20.92 0.14
C ALA A 217 10.32 -19.64 0.35
N ALA A 218 11.07 -19.56 1.44
CA ALA A 218 12.08 -18.53 1.63
C ALA A 218 13.46 -19.18 1.66
N SER A 219 14.44 -18.61 0.96
CA SER A 219 15.79 -19.19 0.91
C SER A 219 16.64 -18.88 2.14
N GLU A 220 16.32 -17.81 2.87
CA GLU A 220 17.06 -17.38 4.06
C GLU A 220 16.19 -17.41 5.32
N GLU A 221 15.12 -16.60 5.37
CA GLU A 221 14.38 -16.37 6.61
C GLU A 221 12.86 -16.29 6.40
N VAL A 222 12.12 -16.80 7.38
CA VAL A 222 10.68 -16.55 7.54
C VAL A 222 10.46 -16.04 8.95
N GLN A 223 10.08 -14.78 9.08
CA GLN A 223 9.74 -14.13 10.34
C GLN A 223 8.24 -13.89 10.41
N ILE A 224 7.64 -14.21 11.56
CA ILE A 224 6.22 -14.03 11.81
C ILE A 224 6.06 -13.53 13.25
N ASP A 225 5.78 -12.25 13.42
CA ASP A 225 5.63 -11.65 14.74
C ASP A 225 4.21 -11.13 15.01
N ALA A 226 3.69 -11.50 16.17
CA ALA A 226 2.41 -11.00 16.67
C ALA A 226 2.62 -10.36 18.05
N GLN A 227 2.44 -9.04 18.12
CA GLN A 227 2.66 -8.24 19.33
C GLN A 227 1.34 -7.73 19.92
N GLY A 228 1.24 -7.73 21.25
CA GLY A 228 0.05 -7.28 21.96
C GLY A 228 -1.08 -8.31 21.92
N SER A 229 -2.23 -7.96 21.33
CA SER A 229 -3.37 -8.84 21.09
C SER A 229 -3.60 -9.10 19.59
N ALA A 230 -2.59 -8.81 18.77
CA ALA A 230 -2.64 -9.05 17.34
C ALA A 230 -2.58 -10.55 17.00
N GLY A 231 -2.94 -10.89 15.77
CA GLY A 231 -2.86 -12.27 15.27
C GLY A 231 -2.41 -12.33 13.83
N VAL A 232 -1.51 -13.27 13.53
CA VAL A 232 -1.05 -13.58 12.18
C VAL A 232 -1.45 -15.02 11.82
N ALA A 233 -2.00 -15.20 10.62
CA ALA A 233 -2.35 -16.50 10.07
C ALA A 233 -1.73 -16.68 8.67
N LEU A 234 -0.82 -17.64 8.53
CA LEU A 234 -0.28 -18.08 7.24
C LEU A 234 -1.07 -19.30 6.75
N LEU A 235 -1.79 -19.13 5.65
CA LEU A 235 -2.57 -20.19 4.99
C LEU A 235 -1.87 -20.56 3.68
N ALA A 236 -1.28 -21.76 3.66
CA ALA A 236 -0.64 -22.32 2.48
C ALA A 236 -1.05 -23.77 2.32
N SER A 237 -1.22 -24.24 1.07
CA SER A 237 -1.50 -25.65 0.83
C SER A 237 -0.27 -26.48 1.23
N PRO A 238 -0.45 -27.65 1.86
CA PRO A 238 0.68 -28.51 2.22
C PRO A 238 1.31 -29.12 0.96
N ARG A 239 2.26 -28.42 0.35
CA ARG A 239 3.30 -29.04 -0.47
C ARG A 239 4.52 -29.20 0.42
N LEU A 240 5.05 -30.43 0.53
CA LEU A 240 6.29 -30.72 1.23
C LEU A 240 7.43 -29.86 0.64
N ALA A 241 7.68 -28.71 1.22
CA ALA A 241 8.91 -27.94 1.10
C ALA A 241 9.36 -27.64 2.53
N ALA A 242 10.64 -27.89 2.82
CA ALA A 242 11.18 -27.85 4.18
C ALA A 242 11.02 -26.44 4.76
N LEU A 243 10.12 -26.29 5.74
CA LEU A 243 10.04 -25.08 6.56
C LEU A 243 11.24 -25.09 7.53
N ALA A 244 12.18 -24.17 7.37
CA ALA A 244 13.14 -23.87 8.41
C ALA A 244 12.38 -23.15 9.53
N ALA A 245 12.31 -23.78 10.71
CA ALA A 245 11.63 -23.21 11.85
C ALA A 245 12.45 -22.02 12.41
N ALA A 246 11.90 -20.81 12.34
CA ALA A 246 12.35 -19.65 13.11
C ALA A 246 11.34 -19.34 14.23
N ALA A 247 11.80 -18.64 15.28
CA ALA A 247 11.21 -18.60 16.61
C ALA A 247 9.75 -18.11 16.65
N ILE A 248 8.83 -18.98 17.12
CA ILE A 248 7.42 -18.63 17.30
C ILE A 248 7.26 -17.86 18.63
N GLY A 249 7.24 -16.53 18.55
CA GLY A 249 6.71 -15.67 19.60
C GLY A 249 5.19 -15.64 19.54
N VAL A 250 4.52 -16.55 20.27
CA VAL A 250 3.05 -16.59 20.48
C VAL A 250 2.19 -16.39 19.21
N ALA A 251 2.55 -16.99 18.08
CA ALA A 251 1.67 -17.08 16.91
C ALA A 251 0.98 -18.45 16.86
N THR A 252 -0.35 -18.47 16.73
CA THR A 252 -1.10 -19.71 16.46
C THR A 252 -1.01 -20.00 14.97
N ALA A 253 0.00 -20.75 14.54
CA ALA A 253 0.04 -21.31 13.19
C ALA A 253 -1.00 -22.43 13.07
N ILE A 254 -2.11 -22.19 12.37
CA ILE A 254 -3.06 -23.25 11.99
C ILE A 254 -2.66 -23.72 10.59
N LEU A 255 -1.98 -24.87 10.51
CA LEU A 255 -1.91 -25.64 9.26
C LEU A 255 -3.26 -26.34 9.06
N LEU A 256 -3.98 -26.00 7.98
CA LEU A 256 -5.18 -26.72 7.53
C LEU A 256 -4.86 -27.59 6.31
#